data_AF-T1BHY4-F1
#
_entry.id   AF-T1BHY4-F1
#
_cell.length_a   1.000
_cell.length_b   1.000
_cell.length_c   1.000
_cell.angle_alpha   90.00
_cell.angle_beta   90.00
_cell.angle_gamma   90.00
#
_symmetry.space_group_name_H-M   'P 1'
#
loop_
_entity.id
_entity.type
_entity.pdbx_description
1 polymer ?
#
loop_
_entity_poly.entity_id
_entity_poly.type
_entity_poly.pdbx_seq_one_letter_code
_entity_poly.pdbx_strand_id
1 'polypeptide(L)'
;MLTSSAVTNAKPNPAKQYRLSDERGLYLLVRPQGGKWWRFDYARPGNKKRNTLSLGIFPDVSLKQARERRDEIRKLIADGIDPAAKQAAEHSAAADTFKAIAEEWHTTHKAKWTPDYGDEILRRLEVNVFPYVGARAI
;
A
#
# COMPACT_ATOMS: atom_id res chain seq x y z
N MET A 1 -0.25 15.74 -22.25
CA MET A 1 1.01 15.48 -21.54
C MET A 1 1.25 16.55 -20.49
N LEU A 2 1.47 16.15 -19.25
CA LEU A 2 1.83 17.00 -18.12
C LEU A 2 3.34 17.30 -18.13
N THR A 3 3.74 18.48 -17.66
CA THR A 3 5.15 18.88 -17.52
C THR A 3 5.55 19.00 -16.06
N SER A 4 6.84 18.84 -15.77
CA SER A 4 7.36 18.98 -14.39
C SER A 4 7.07 20.37 -13.82
N SER A 5 7.12 21.43 -14.63
CA SER A 5 6.77 22.79 -14.22
C SER A 5 5.29 22.93 -13.86
N ALA A 6 4.38 22.32 -14.63
CA ALA A 6 2.96 22.32 -14.33
C ALA A 6 2.64 21.60 -13.00
N VAL A 7 3.35 20.50 -12.71
CA VAL A 7 3.23 19.76 -11.43
C VAL A 7 3.67 20.64 -10.26
N THR A 8 4.84 21.26 -10.35
CA THR A 8 5.38 22.11 -9.28
C THR A 8 4.48 23.32 -9.04
N ASN A 9 4.05 23.99 -10.11
CA ASN A 9 3.24 25.21 -10.04
C ASN A 9 1.75 24.95 -9.74
N ALA A 10 1.30 23.70 -9.71
CA ALA A 10 -0.07 23.35 -9.36
C ALA A 10 -0.39 23.83 -7.93
N LYS A 11 -1.28 24.82 -7.81
CA LYS A 11 -1.70 25.37 -6.52
C LYS A 11 -2.94 24.63 -6.00
N PRO A 12 -3.02 24.31 -4.71
CA PRO A 12 -4.23 23.73 -4.15
C PRO A 12 -5.40 24.70 -4.28
N ASN A 13 -6.58 24.16 -4.61
CA ASN A 13 -7.82 24.91 -4.54
C ASN A 13 -8.49 24.61 -3.19
N PRO A 14 -8.70 25.62 -2.32
CA PRO A 14 -9.25 25.40 -0.98
C PRO A 14 -10.69 24.87 -0.99
N ALA A 15 -11.45 25.09 -2.07
CA ALA A 15 -12.84 24.66 -2.16
C ALA A 15 -13.00 23.20 -2.60
N LYS A 16 -12.10 22.67 -3.45
CA LYS A 16 -12.23 21.31 -4.00
C LYS A 16 -10.92 20.73 -4.51
N GLN A 17 -10.79 19.41 -4.40
CA GLN A 17 -9.74 18.68 -5.11
C GLN A 17 -9.97 18.72 -6.62
N TYR A 18 -8.89 18.77 -7.40
CA TYR A 18 -8.96 18.73 -8.85
C TYR A 18 -7.88 17.82 -9.43
N ARG A 19 -8.10 17.39 -10.68
CA ARG A 19 -7.24 16.44 -11.38
C ARG A 19 -6.48 17.16 -12.50
N LEU A 20 -5.18 16.90 -12.58
CA LEU A 20 -4.33 17.29 -13.70
C LEU A 20 -3.95 16.03 -14.47
N SER A 21 -4.63 15.82 -15.59
CA SER A 21 -4.44 14.63 -16.43
C SER A 21 -3.07 14.66 -17.11
N ASP A 22 -2.35 13.55 -17.04
CA ASP A 22 -1.18 13.28 -17.86
C ASP A 22 -1.61 12.44 -19.06
N GLU A 23 -1.18 11.17 -19.12
CA GLU A 23 -1.42 10.28 -20.25
C GLU A 23 -1.72 8.86 -19.78
N ARG A 24 -2.42 8.10 -20.63
CA ARG A 24 -2.65 6.66 -20.45
C ARG A 24 -3.37 6.30 -19.15
N GLY A 25 -4.12 7.22 -18.56
CA GLY A 25 -4.84 7.03 -17.29
C GLY A 25 -4.09 7.58 -16.05
N LEU A 26 -2.88 8.10 -16.21
CA LEU A 26 -2.13 8.78 -15.15
C LEU A 26 -2.64 10.22 -14.97
N TYR A 27 -2.81 10.65 -13.73
CA TYR A 27 -3.11 12.03 -13.37
C TYR A 27 -2.55 12.39 -11.99
N LEU A 28 -2.36 13.68 -11.78
CA LEU A 28 -2.06 14.25 -10.47
C LEU A 28 -3.35 14.73 -9.82
N LEU A 29 -3.67 14.22 -8.64
CA LEU A 29 -4.77 14.71 -7.81
C LEU A 29 -4.22 15.73 -6.82
N VAL A 30 -4.63 16.99 -6.98
CA VAL A 30 -4.27 18.08 -6.06
C VAL A 30 -5.40 18.27 -5.06
N ARG A 31 -5.11 18.06 -3.78
CA ARG A 31 -6.06 18.20 -2.69
C ARG A 31 -6.11 19.63 -2.15
N PRO A 32 -7.22 20.07 -1.53
CA PRO A 32 -7.32 21.38 -0.87
C PRO A 32 -6.25 21.60 0.19
N GLN A 33 -5.87 20.53 0.90
CA GLN A 33 -4.82 20.54 1.93
C GLN A 33 -3.38 20.63 1.36
N GLY A 34 -3.21 20.85 0.06
CA GLY A 34 -1.88 20.98 -0.57
C GLY A 34 -1.24 19.67 -1.05
N GLY A 35 -1.74 18.52 -0.58
CA GLY A 35 -1.21 17.21 -1.00
C GLY A 35 -1.40 16.95 -2.51
N LYS A 36 -0.33 16.52 -3.19
CA LYS A 36 -0.31 16.20 -4.62
C LYS A 36 -0.05 14.71 -4.83
N TRP A 37 -1.07 13.98 -5.31
CA TRP A 37 -1.07 12.51 -5.31
C TRP A 37 -1.07 11.98 -6.74
N TRP A 38 -0.14 11.10 -7.07
CA TRP A 38 -0.14 10.40 -8.35
C TRP A 38 -1.17 9.28 -8.33
N ARG A 39 -2.12 9.34 -9.26
CA ARG A 39 -3.20 8.38 -9.39
C ARG A 39 -3.24 7.81 -10.80
N PHE A 40 -3.56 6.54 -10.90
CA PHE A 40 -3.63 5.82 -12.16
C PHE A 40 -4.96 5.07 -12.26
N ASP A 41 -5.80 5.50 -13.19
CA ASP A 41 -7.06 4.82 -13.49
C ASP A 41 -6.82 3.74 -14.55
N TYR A 42 -7.25 2.51 -14.26
CA TYR A 42 -7.13 1.36 -15.15
C TYR A 42 -8.36 0.46 -15.08
N ALA A 43 -8.50 -0.43 -16.06
CA ALA A 43 -9.50 -1.49 -16.05
C ALA A 43 -8.87 -2.78 -15.52
N ARG A 44 -9.48 -3.39 -14.50
CA ARG A 44 -8.96 -4.65 -13.93
C ARG A 44 -8.98 -5.77 -14.99
N PRO A 45 -7.92 -6.61 -15.04
CA PRO A 45 -7.96 -7.82 -15.84
C PRO A 45 -9.07 -8.76 -15.30
N GLY A 46 -9.79 -9.42 -16.21
CA GLY A 46 -10.91 -10.31 -15.88
C GLY A 46 -12.29 -9.65 -15.93
N ASN A 47 -12.57 -8.65 -15.08
CA ASN A 47 -13.92 -8.08 -14.98
C ASN A 47 -14.11 -6.70 -15.63
N LYS A 48 -13.03 -6.11 -16.17
CA LYS A 48 -13.02 -4.78 -16.81
C LYS A 48 -13.54 -3.63 -15.93
N LYS A 49 -13.73 -3.83 -14.62
CA LYS A 49 -14.15 -2.78 -13.69
C LYS A 49 -13.05 -1.73 -13.58
N ARG A 50 -13.44 -0.45 -13.61
CA ARG A 50 -12.50 0.66 -13.40
C ARG A 50 -12.00 0.64 -11.96
N ASN A 51 -10.71 0.80 -11.79
CA ASN A 51 -10.05 0.92 -10.51
C ASN A 51 -8.99 2.03 -10.55
N THR A 52 -8.68 2.60 -9.39
CA THR A 52 -7.69 3.68 -9.25
C THR A 52 -6.57 3.22 -8.34
N LEU A 53 -5.33 3.24 -8.83
CA LEU A 53 -4.15 2.91 -8.04
C LEU A 53 -3.41 4.19 -7.59
N SER A 54 -2.80 4.14 -6.41
CA SER A 54 -1.95 5.22 -5.90
C SER A 54 -0.49 4.94 -6.25
N LEU A 55 0.13 5.81 -7.04
CA LEU A 55 1.52 5.66 -7.47
C LEU A 55 2.53 6.44 -6.61
N GLY A 56 2.03 7.13 -5.58
CA GLY A 56 2.84 7.90 -4.63
C GLY A 56 2.41 9.36 -4.53
N ILE A 57 3.18 10.13 -3.78
CA ILE A 57 2.90 11.53 -3.45
C ILE A 57 4.07 12.37 -3.96
N PHE A 58 3.79 13.54 -4.52
CA PHE A 58 4.81 14.53 -4.86
C PHE A 58 5.13 15.38 -3.62
N PRO A 59 6.40 15.70 -3.32
CA PRO A 59 7.59 15.60 -4.18
C PRO A 59 8.34 14.26 -4.16
N ASP A 60 8.03 13.35 -3.23
CA ASP A 60 8.77 12.08 -3.06
C ASP A 60 8.82 11.23 -4.33
N VAL A 61 7.73 11.27 -5.11
CA VAL A 61 7.65 10.67 -6.44
C VAL A 61 7.56 11.77 -7.49
N SER A 62 8.58 11.84 -8.34
CA SER A 62 8.63 12.73 -9.49
C SER A 62 7.68 12.28 -10.61
N LEU A 63 7.37 13.19 -11.55
CA LEU A 63 6.58 12.86 -12.74
C LEU A 63 7.21 11.72 -13.57
N LYS A 64 8.54 11.67 -13.64
CA LYS A 64 9.27 10.61 -14.35
C LYS A 64 9.04 9.25 -13.68
N GLN A 65 9.26 9.18 -12.37
CA GLN A 65 9.02 7.95 -11.60
C GLN A 65 7.54 7.52 -11.65
N ALA A 66 6.59 8.47 -11.62
CA ALA A 66 5.17 8.15 -11.77
C ALA A 66 4.86 7.50 -13.13
N ARG A 67 5.52 7.94 -14.21
CA ARG A 67 5.39 7.33 -15.55
C ARG A 67 6.06 5.96 -15.64
N GLU A 68 7.21 5.77 -15.01
CA GLU A 68 7.88 4.46 -14.93
C GLU A 68 6.99 3.44 -14.22
N ARG A 69 6.50 3.77 -13.01
CA ARG A 69 5.56 2.92 -12.25
C ARG A 69 4.28 2.62 -13.04
N ARG A 70 3.74 3.60 -13.76
CA ARG A 70 2.59 3.39 -14.67
C ARG A 70 2.91 2.34 -15.71
N ASP A 71 4.07 2.42 -16.36
CA ASP A 71 4.42 1.51 -17.44
C ASP A 71 4.70 0.09 -16.92
N GLU A 72 5.28 -0.06 -15.74
CA GLU A 72 5.41 -1.34 -15.03
C GLU A 72 4.03 -1.96 -14.75
N ILE A 73 3.10 -1.17 -14.21
CA ILE A 73 1.74 -1.63 -13.90
C ILE A 73 0.98 -2.04 -15.17
N ARG A 74 1.17 -1.30 -16.26
CA ARG A 74 0.54 -1.64 -17.55
C ARG A 74 1.06 -2.97 -18.11
N LYS A 75 2.33 -3.31 -17.88
CA LYS A 75 2.86 -4.64 -18.23
C LYS A 75 2.15 -5.73 -17.41
N LEU A 76 2.02 -5.55 -16.09
CA LEU A 76 1.29 -6.49 -15.23
C LEU A 76 -0.16 -6.70 -15.68
N ILE A 77 -0.85 -5.62 -16.05
CA ILE A 77 -2.23 -5.70 -16.56
C ILE A 77 -2.28 -6.47 -17.90
N ALA A 78 -1.30 -6.26 -18.77
CA ALA A 78 -1.20 -6.99 -20.04
C ALA A 78 -0.95 -8.48 -19.82
N ASP A 79 -0.22 -8.85 -18.77
CA ASP A 79 -0.02 -10.22 -18.31
C ASP A 79 -1.24 -10.81 -17.56
N GLY A 80 -2.33 -10.04 -17.42
CA GLY A 80 -3.55 -10.48 -16.74
C GLY A 80 -3.51 -10.39 -15.21
N ILE A 81 -2.47 -9.78 -14.64
CA ILE A 81 -2.27 -9.66 -13.19
C ILE A 81 -2.94 -8.38 -12.68
N ASP A 82 -3.83 -8.47 -11.69
CA ASP A 82 -4.44 -7.30 -11.04
C ASP A 82 -3.44 -6.62 -10.08
N PRO A 83 -2.96 -5.40 -10.40
CA PRO A 83 -1.97 -4.69 -9.57
C PRO A 83 -2.49 -4.34 -8.18
N ALA A 84 -3.80 -4.13 -8.01
CA ALA A 84 -4.37 -3.85 -6.70
C ALA A 84 -4.36 -5.09 -5.80
N ALA A 85 -4.51 -6.28 -6.38
CA ALA A 85 -4.39 -7.53 -5.63
C ALA A 85 -2.95 -7.77 -5.17
N LYS A 86 -1.97 -7.46 -6.03
CA LYS A 86 -0.55 -7.54 -5.68
C LYS A 86 -0.19 -6.58 -4.55
N GLN A 87 -0.64 -5.32 -4.63
CA GLN A 87 -0.37 -4.33 -3.59
C GLN A 87 -1.03 -4.70 -2.26
N ALA A 88 -2.24 -5.27 -2.29
CA ALA A 88 -2.91 -5.78 -1.09
C ALA A 88 -2.15 -6.97 -0.48
N ALA A 89 -1.63 -7.89 -1.30
CA ALA A 89 -0.83 -9.02 -0.85
C ALA A 89 0.52 -8.60 -0.25
N GLU A 90 1.19 -7.61 -0.86
CA GLU A 90 2.41 -7.02 -0.31
C GLU A 90 2.14 -6.31 1.02
N HIS A 91 1.06 -5.54 1.13
CA HIS A 91 0.66 -4.93 2.40
C HIS A 91 0.27 -5.97 3.46
N SER A 92 -0.37 -7.08 3.09
CA SER A 92 -0.67 -8.14 4.06
C SER A 92 0.57 -8.92 4.49
N ALA A 93 1.59 -9.01 3.63
CA ALA A 93 2.87 -9.63 3.96
C ALA A 93 3.77 -8.70 4.79
N ALA A 94 3.61 -7.38 4.63
CA ALA A 94 4.36 -6.35 5.35
C ALA A 94 3.65 -5.83 6.62
N ALA A 95 2.36 -6.13 6.80
CA ALA A 95 1.65 -5.84 8.04
C ALA A 95 2.04 -6.88 9.09
N ASP A 96 2.45 -6.41 10.26
CA ASP A 96 2.81 -7.27 11.38
C ASP A 96 1.60 -8.16 11.71
N THR A 97 1.77 -9.45 11.48
CA THR A 97 0.72 -10.42 11.80
C THR A 97 0.57 -10.51 13.33
N PHE A 98 -0.61 -10.87 13.83
CA PHE A 98 -0.79 -11.11 15.27
C PHE A 98 0.28 -12.03 15.83
N LYS A 99 0.65 -13.06 15.06
CA LYS A 99 1.72 -13.98 15.43
C LYS A 99 3.06 -13.25 15.59
N ALA A 100 3.47 -12.43 14.62
CA ALA A 100 4.73 -11.68 14.68
C ALA A 100 4.78 -10.75 15.91
N ILE A 101 3.71 -10.01 16.17
CA ILE A 101 3.60 -9.11 17.33
C ILE A 101 3.63 -9.91 18.64
N ALA A 102 2.92 -11.05 18.70
CA ALA A 102 2.85 -11.89 19.89
C ALA A 102 4.21 -12.55 20.22
N GLU A 103 4.98 -12.94 19.20
CA GLU A 103 6.34 -13.49 19.36
C GLU A 103 7.33 -12.40 19.82
N GLU A 104 7.24 -11.19 19.30
CA GLU A 104 8.07 -10.05 19.76
C GLU A 104 7.73 -9.66 21.21
N TRP A 105 6.44 -9.61 21.55
CA TRP A 105 5.97 -9.39 22.91
C TRP A 105 6.47 -10.48 23.85
N HIS A 106 6.36 -11.75 23.45
CA HIS A 106 6.82 -12.89 24.23
C HIS A 106 8.32 -12.81 24.50
N THR A 107 9.13 -12.54 23.48
CA THR A 107 10.59 -12.41 23.60
C THR A 107 10.98 -11.30 24.59
N THR A 108 10.29 -10.16 24.53
CA THR A 108 10.51 -9.02 25.44
C THR A 108 10.15 -9.36 26.89
N HIS A 109 9.12 -10.19 27.11
CA HIS A 109 8.61 -10.52 28.43
C HIS A 109 9.19 -11.81 29.01
N LYS A 110 9.81 -12.65 28.18
CA LYS A 110 10.41 -13.94 28.58
C LYS A 110 11.43 -13.78 29.69
N ALA A 111 12.19 -12.67 29.70
CA ALA A 111 13.18 -12.37 30.74
C ALA A 111 12.56 -12.08 32.13
N LYS A 112 11.25 -11.79 32.21
CA LYS A 112 10.53 -11.53 33.48
C LYS A 112 9.88 -12.79 34.06
N TRP A 113 9.86 -13.88 33.30
CA TRP A 113 9.20 -15.13 33.69
C TRP A 113 10.22 -16.21 33.96
N THR A 114 9.81 -17.22 34.73
CA THR A 114 10.57 -18.47 34.80
C THR A 114 10.58 -19.13 33.41
N PRO A 115 11.66 -19.85 33.03
CA PRO A 115 11.77 -20.47 31.70
C PRO A 115 10.55 -21.30 31.32
N ASP A 116 10.08 -22.15 32.24
CA ASP A 116 8.93 -23.03 32.03
C ASP A 116 7.63 -22.27 31.76
N TYR A 117 7.41 -21.16 32.49
CA TYR A 117 6.19 -20.36 32.33
C TYR A 117 6.19 -19.58 31.00
N GLY A 118 7.36 -19.09 30.57
CA GLY A 118 7.52 -18.48 29.27
C GLY A 118 7.22 -19.47 28.14
N ASP A 119 7.81 -20.65 28.18
CA ASP A 119 7.61 -21.65 27.13
C ASP A 119 6.16 -22.17 27.10
N GLU A 120 5.50 -22.28 28.26
CA GLU A 120 4.09 -22.65 28.33
C GLU A 120 3.16 -21.58 27.72
N ILE A 121 3.44 -20.28 27.95
CA ILE A 121 2.67 -19.19 27.33
C ILE A 121 2.77 -19.25 25.81
N LEU A 122 3.98 -19.44 25.26
CA LEU A 122 4.17 -19.52 23.82
C LEU A 122 3.43 -20.72 23.23
N ARG A 123 3.54 -21.89 23.87
CA ARG A 123 2.83 -23.11 23.45
C ARG A 123 1.31 -22.93 23.44
N ARG A 124 0.76 -22.22 24.43
CA ARG A 124 -0.69 -21.93 24.48
C ARG A 124 -1.11 -21.01 23.33
N LEU A 125 -0.29 -20.02 22.97
CA LEU A 125 -0.52 -19.16 21.81
C LEU A 125 -0.46 -19.96 20.50
N GLU A 126 0.53 -20.84 20.35
CA GLU A 126 0.69 -21.69 19.17
C GLU A 126 -0.47 -22.67 18.95
N VAL A 127 -0.99 -23.26 20.01
CA VAL A 127 -2.06 -24.27 19.91
C VAL A 127 -3.44 -23.62 19.81
N ASN A 128 -3.71 -22.57 20.60
CA ASN A 128 -5.07 -22.08 20.78
C ASN A 128 -5.37 -20.78 20.05
N VAL A 129 -4.36 -20.00 19.64
CA VAL A 129 -4.57 -18.64 19.13
C VAL A 129 -4.06 -18.49 17.70
N PHE A 130 -2.81 -18.87 17.43
CA PHE A 130 -2.21 -18.75 16.10
C PHE A 130 -2.96 -19.47 14.97
N PRO A 131 -3.58 -20.65 15.17
CA PRO A 131 -4.34 -21.31 14.11
C PRO A 131 -5.57 -20.50 13.66
N TYR A 132 -6.11 -19.65 14.53
CA TYR A 132 -7.35 -18.91 14.27
C TYR A 132 -7.11 -17.46 13.86
N VAL A 133 -6.12 -16.80 14.46
CA VAL A 133 -5.86 -15.36 14.24
C VAL A 133 -4.40 -15.02 13.96
N GLY A 134 -3.49 -16.00 13.94
CA GLY A 134 -2.05 -15.77 13.83
C GLY A 134 -1.62 -15.11 12.53
N ALA A 135 -2.19 -15.53 11.39
CA ALA A 135 -1.89 -14.97 10.07
C ALA A 135 -2.65 -13.66 9.75
N ARG A 136 -3.44 -13.17 10.71
CA ARG A 136 -4.23 -11.95 10.51
C ARG A 136 -3.32 -10.73 10.69
N ALA A 137 -3.26 -9.89 9.66
CA ALA A 137 -2.65 -8.57 9.74
C ALA A 137 -3.36 -7.71 10.80
N ILE A 138 -2.59 -7.00 11.61
CA ILE A 138 -3.08 -6.10 12.67
C ILE A 138 -2.77 -4.65 12.31
#